data_AF-A0AAQ3LC21-F1
#
_entry.id   AF-A0AAQ3LC21-F1
#
_cell.length_a   1.000
_cell.length_b   1.000
_cell.length_c   1.000
_cell.angle_alpha   90.00
_cell.angle_beta   90.00
_cell.angle_gamma   90.00
#
_symmetry.space_group_name_H-M   'P 1'
#
loop_
_entity.id
_entity.type
_entity.pdbx_description
1 polymer ?
#
loop_
_entity_poly.entity_id
_entity_poly.type
_entity_poly.pdbx_seq_one_letter_code
_entity_poly.pdbx_strand_id
1 'polypeptide(L)'
;MKLSILSCLTSLSSLAFASAVNVSLSGTAGGSGDSLQDTTGGSVAVGRLAILVIDTNGDGVEPSLGTITTSDFFDGTDDYIAAFLQTSDAFGSAVVEFSSVNVNSTAVDTGDSFYIVWFPNHSSSVRNLSAGDPYGVTRASDGSNPWVIPADGGSLVGSSAPGGRASLTVAGGDGGSGGGNGSGGGNGGGSGGGGTTFSLDGLLSGIDVGGGARFSSWFGFYFPISDTERWNFHNDLGWIYLIGDDGTSMWYWDIETGDFWWTGDGTYPFTFRSGNGTWYFFLTRTEDGSRWFSNQSTGNSEVLGNILQ
;
A
#
# COMPACT_ATOMS: atom_id res chain seq x y z
N MET A 1 -15.12 55.57 48.21
CA MET A 1 -14.72 55.58 46.78
C MET A 1 -13.20 55.60 46.73
N LYS A 2 -12.47 54.72 46.07
CA LYS A 2 -12.74 53.66 45.08
C LYS A 2 -11.81 52.48 45.42
N LEU A 3 -12.36 51.27 45.38
CA LEU A 3 -11.63 50.00 45.40
C LEU A 3 -10.91 49.86 44.05
N SER A 4 -9.63 49.50 44.04
CA SER A 4 -8.88 49.13 42.84
C SER A 4 -8.34 47.72 43.02
N ILE A 5 -9.13 46.73 42.63
CA ILE A 5 -8.72 45.33 42.56
C ILE A 5 -7.90 45.20 41.27
N LEU A 6 -6.59 45.02 41.41
CA LEU A 6 -5.67 44.74 40.32
C LEU A 6 -5.72 43.23 40.05
N SER A 7 -6.50 42.84 39.04
CA SER A 7 -6.59 41.46 38.55
C SER A 7 -5.29 41.07 37.85
N CYS A 8 -4.48 40.25 38.52
CA CYS A 8 -3.33 39.56 37.93
C CYS A 8 -3.87 38.41 37.07
N LEU A 9 -4.07 38.66 35.77
CA LEU A 9 -4.32 37.61 34.78
C LEU A 9 -2.99 36.90 34.52
N THR A 10 -2.79 35.73 35.12
CA THR A 10 -1.73 34.82 34.70
C THR A 10 -2.11 34.22 33.35
N SER A 11 -1.44 34.63 32.29
CA SER A 11 -1.50 33.93 31.00
C SER A 11 -0.87 32.55 31.17
N LEU A 12 -1.69 31.51 31.31
CA LEU A 12 -1.25 30.15 31.00
C LEU A 12 -1.06 30.08 29.48
N SER A 13 0.16 30.36 29.02
CA SER A 13 0.59 29.95 27.70
C SER A 13 0.70 28.42 27.72
N SER A 14 -0.30 27.74 27.18
CA SER A 14 -0.24 26.30 26.93
C SER A 14 0.92 26.03 25.96
N LEU A 15 2.01 25.46 26.46
CA LEU A 15 2.99 24.79 25.60
C LEU A 15 2.30 23.56 25.01
N ALA A 16 1.75 23.70 23.80
CA ALA A 16 1.44 22.55 22.98
C ALA A 16 2.77 22.01 22.47
N PHE A 17 3.20 20.87 22.99
CA PHE A 17 4.24 20.09 22.34
C PHE A 17 3.60 19.47 21.10
N ALA A 18 3.89 20.01 19.92
CA ALA A 18 3.60 19.33 18.68
C ALA A 18 4.46 18.06 18.65
N SER A 19 3.86 16.92 19.00
CA SER A 19 4.53 15.62 18.85
C SER A 19 4.47 15.26 17.37
N ALA A 20 5.62 15.08 16.74
CA ALA A 20 5.64 14.53 15.41
C ALA A 20 4.98 13.15 15.39
N VAL A 21 4.09 12.93 14.43
CA VAL A 21 3.48 11.64 14.15
C VAL A 21 4.51 10.81 13.40
N ASN A 22 4.72 9.55 13.81
CA ASN A 22 5.47 8.58 13.00
C ASN A 22 4.46 7.80 12.17
N VAL A 23 4.42 8.05 10.87
CA VAL A 23 3.60 7.29 9.93
C VAL A 23 4.51 6.33 9.18
N SER A 24 4.19 5.04 9.18
CA SER A 24 4.86 4.03 8.36
C SER A 24 4.00 3.68 7.16
N LEU A 25 4.52 3.95 5.96
CA LEU A 25 3.79 3.77 4.70
C LEU A 25 4.40 2.62 3.88
N SER A 26 3.54 1.81 3.28
CA SER A 26 3.91 0.78 2.31
C SER A 26 2.87 0.68 1.21
N GLY A 27 3.32 0.43 -0.02
CA GLY A 27 2.44 0.26 -1.17
C GLY A 27 3.21 0.10 -2.47
N THR A 28 2.45 -0.06 -3.54
CA THR A 28 2.96 -0.12 -4.91
C THR A 28 2.12 0.83 -5.77
N ALA A 29 2.68 1.39 -6.85
CA ALA A 29 1.98 2.07 -7.92
C ALA A 29 2.39 1.52 -9.30
N GLY A 30 1.47 0.92 -10.05
CA GLY A 30 1.71 0.14 -11.27
C GLY A 30 1.63 -1.36 -10.96
N GLY A 31 1.20 -2.17 -11.93
CA GLY A 31 1.02 -3.62 -11.75
C GLY A 31 1.01 -4.42 -13.06
N SER A 32 0.82 -5.74 -12.95
CA SER A 32 0.68 -6.60 -14.13
C SER A 32 -0.55 -6.17 -14.93
N GLY A 33 -0.33 -5.70 -16.17
CA GLY A 33 -1.41 -5.24 -17.05
C GLY A 33 -1.70 -3.74 -17.02
N ASP A 34 -1.11 -2.98 -16.09
CA ASP A 34 -1.17 -1.51 -16.10
C ASP A 34 0.18 -0.91 -15.70
N SER A 35 0.95 -0.48 -16.70
CA SER A 35 2.21 0.23 -16.48
C SER A 35 1.91 1.68 -16.14
N LEU A 36 2.70 2.30 -15.26
CA LEU A 36 2.74 3.76 -15.16
C LEU A 36 2.87 4.35 -16.57
N GLN A 37 2.03 5.32 -16.92
CA GLN A 37 1.98 5.90 -18.26
C GLN A 37 2.61 7.29 -18.30
N ASP A 38 3.24 7.63 -19.43
CA ASP A 38 3.67 8.98 -19.73
C ASP A 38 2.51 9.80 -20.29
N THR A 39 2.78 11.07 -20.62
CA THR A 39 1.77 11.99 -21.19
C THR A 39 1.24 11.58 -22.57
N THR A 40 1.80 10.54 -23.19
CA THR A 40 1.35 9.98 -24.46
C THR A 40 0.60 8.66 -24.29
N GLY A 41 0.44 8.18 -23.06
CA GLY A 41 -0.12 6.87 -22.73
C GLY A 41 0.88 5.71 -22.89
N GLY A 42 2.15 6.00 -23.13
CA GLY A 42 3.21 5.00 -23.23
C GLY A 42 3.75 4.59 -21.87
N SER A 43 4.23 3.36 -21.73
CA SER A 43 4.81 2.89 -20.46
C SER A 43 6.04 3.72 -20.05
N VAL A 44 6.07 4.13 -18.79
CA VAL A 44 7.22 4.79 -18.17
C VAL A 44 8.37 3.78 -18.07
N ALA A 45 9.59 4.21 -18.35
CA ALA A 45 10.75 3.31 -18.21
C ALA A 45 11.09 3.05 -16.72
N VAL A 46 11.88 2.01 -16.47
CA VAL A 46 12.45 1.72 -15.15
C VAL A 46 13.52 2.76 -14.77
N GLY A 47 13.71 3.01 -13.47
CA GLY A 47 14.69 3.95 -12.92
C GLY A 47 14.28 5.42 -13.00
N ARG A 48 12.99 5.68 -13.24
CA ARG A 48 12.43 7.03 -13.31
C ARG A 48 12.08 7.55 -11.94
N LEU A 49 12.16 8.87 -11.79
CA LEU A 49 11.84 9.54 -10.54
C LEU A 49 10.35 9.36 -10.23
N ALA A 50 10.07 8.88 -9.02
CA ALA A 50 8.77 8.99 -8.40
C ALA A 50 8.92 9.65 -7.03
N ILE A 51 7.86 10.27 -6.54
CA ILE A 51 7.83 11.01 -5.29
C ILE A 51 6.57 10.60 -4.55
N LEU A 52 6.73 10.23 -3.29
CA LEU A 52 5.60 10.06 -2.37
C LEU A 52 5.30 11.42 -1.75
N VAL A 53 4.09 11.90 -1.96
CA VAL A 53 3.62 13.22 -1.52
C VAL A 53 2.43 13.04 -0.59
N ILE A 54 2.36 13.86 0.45
CA ILE A 54 1.25 13.94 1.40
C ILE A 54 0.59 15.30 1.23
N ASP A 55 -0.67 15.30 0.84
CA ASP A 55 -1.52 16.50 0.74
C ASP A 55 -2.14 16.76 2.12
N THR A 56 -1.77 17.89 2.73
CA THR A 56 -2.13 18.22 4.12
C THR A 56 -3.38 19.11 4.22
N ASN A 57 -3.90 19.64 3.11
CA ASN A 57 -5.10 20.49 3.07
C ASN A 57 -6.26 19.88 2.28
N GLY A 58 -6.03 18.77 1.58
CA GLY A 58 -7.04 17.99 0.86
C GLY A 58 -7.51 18.61 -0.45
N ASP A 59 -6.72 19.49 -1.06
CA ASP A 59 -7.02 20.14 -2.34
C ASP A 59 -6.31 19.52 -3.54
N GLY A 60 -5.53 18.45 -3.32
CA GLY A 60 -4.77 17.73 -4.34
C GLY A 60 -3.30 18.16 -4.36
N VAL A 61 -2.51 17.52 -5.22
CA VAL A 61 -1.07 17.79 -5.29
C VAL A 61 -0.73 18.70 -6.46
N GLU A 62 0.07 19.72 -6.18
CA GLU A 62 0.54 20.70 -7.17
C GLU A 62 2.09 20.75 -7.15
N PRO A 63 2.77 19.86 -7.91
CA PRO A 63 4.23 19.87 -7.91
C PRO A 63 4.75 21.22 -8.40
N SER A 64 5.66 21.82 -7.65
CA SER A 64 6.21 23.14 -7.96
C SER A 64 7.60 23.07 -8.63
N LEU A 65 8.01 24.19 -9.23
CA LEU A 65 9.30 24.31 -9.90
C LEU A 65 10.44 24.47 -8.90
N GLY A 66 11.64 24.01 -9.26
CA GLY A 66 12.85 24.25 -8.50
C GLY A 66 13.41 23.00 -7.82
N THR A 67 14.22 23.22 -6.78
CA THR A 67 14.90 22.15 -6.06
C THR A 67 13.94 21.47 -5.09
N ILE A 68 13.80 20.16 -5.23
CA ILE A 68 12.98 19.32 -4.37
C ILE A 68 13.87 18.55 -3.39
N THR A 69 13.44 18.53 -2.14
CA THR A 69 14.12 17.86 -1.02
C THR A 69 13.08 17.03 -0.26
N THR A 70 13.50 15.87 0.24
CA THR A 70 12.65 15.10 1.15
C THR A 70 12.47 15.86 2.45
N SER A 71 11.33 15.65 3.10
CA SER A 71 10.98 16.29 4.37
C SER A 71 10.75 17.79 4.29
N ASP A 72 10.54 18.29 3.07
CA ASP A 72 10.12 19.65 2.80
C ASP A 72 8.79 19.64 2.03
N PHE A 73 8.17 20.81 1.96
CA PHE A 73 6.99 21.04 1.14
C PHE A 73 7.41 21.43 -0.29
N PHE A 74 6.55 21.18 -1.28
CA PHE A 74 6.67 21.89 -2.54
C PHE A 74 6.59 23.41 -2.27
N ASP A 75 7.45 24.18 -2.94
CA ASP A 75 7.52 25.63 -2.70
C ASP A 75 6.16 26.29 -2.96
N GLY A 76 5.66 27.00 -1.94
CA GLY A 76 4.39 27.71 -1.98
C GLY A 76 3.13 26.85 -1.84
N THR A 77 3.25 25.56 -1.52
CA THR A 77 2.10 24.66 -1.32
C THR A 77 2.13 23.98 0.07
N ASP A 78 1.11 23.18 0.34
CA ASP A 78 0.90 22.37 1.55
C ASP A 78 1.16 20.87 1.29
N ASP A 79 1.83 20.55 0.18
CA ASP A 79 2.20 19.20 -0.22
C ASP A 79 3.56 18.79 0.36
N TYR A 80 3.56 17.86 1.31
CA TYR A 80 4.77 17.39 1.97
C TYR A 80 5.43 16.23 1.22
N ILE A 81 6.73 16.36 0.93
CA ILE A 81 7.51 15.34 0.23
C ILE A 81 8.02 14.29 1.23
N ALA A 82 7.37 13.12 1.25
CA ALA A 82 7.69 12.04 2.16
C ALA A 82 8.93 11.23 1.72
N ALA A 83 9.06 10.94 0.43
CA ALA A 83 10.18 10.14 -0.08
C ALA A 83 10.44 10.34 -1.57
N PHE A 84 11.71 10.15 -1.97
CA PHE A 84 12.07 9.87 -3.36
C PHE A 84 12.04 8.37 -3.60
N LEU A 85 11.32 7.98 -4.64
CA LEU A 85 11.14 6.62 -5.10
C LEU A 85 11.70 6.49 -6.51
N GLN A 86 11.74 5.26 -7.00
CA GLN A 86 12.07 4.98 -8.38
C GLN A 86 11.11 3.97 -8.97
N THR A 87 10.87 4.08 -10.27
CA THR A 87 10.18 2.99 -10.98
C THR A 87 11.09 1.76 -11.03
N SER A 88 10.55 0.58 -10.73
CA SER A 88 11.15 -0.75 -10.89
C SER A 88 10.41 -1.53 -11.96
N ASP A 89 11.00 -2.63 -12.42
CA ASP A 89 10.30 -3.59 -13.27
C ASP A 89 9.63 -4.63 -12.38
N ALA A 90 8.32 -4.77 -12.49
CA ALA A 90 7.59 -5.92 -12.00
C ALA A 90 6.86 -6.57 -13.17
N PHE A 91 7.40 -7.69 -13.63
CA PHE A 91 6.81 -8.52 -14.69
C PHE A 91 6.59 -7.80 -16.02
N GLY A 92 7.49 -6.90 -16.41
CA GLY A 92 7.42 -6.14 -17.66
C GLY A 92 6.62 -4.84 -17.56
N SER A 93 6.08 -4.52 -16.38
CA SER A 93 5.41 -3.27 -16.08
C SER A 93 6.30 -2.40 -15.19
N ALA A 94 6.37 -1.11 -15.48
CA ALA A 94 6.97 -0.16 -14.57
C ALA A 94 6.05 0.08 -13.37
N VAL A 95 6.59 -0.19 -12.17
CA VAL A 95 5.90 -0.03 -10.89
C VAL A 95 6.73 0.83 -9.95
N VAL A 96 6.13 1.43 -8.94
CA VAL A 96 6.79 2.19 -7.88
C VAL A 96 6.45 1.52 -6.56
N GLU A 97 7.41 0.85 -5.96
CA GLU A 97 7.25 0.17 -4.68
C GLU A 97 7.88 0.99 -3.56
N PHE A 98 7.23 1.01 -2.40
CA PHE A 98 7.78 1.61 -1.19
C PHE A 98 7.34 0.82 0.04
N SER A 99 8.24 0.73 1.01
CA SER A 99 7.98 0.08 2.30
C SER A 99 8.69 0.86 3.39
N SER A 100 8.01 1.00 4.53
CA SER A 100 8.57 1.58 5.75
C SER A 100 9.06 3.03 5.59
N VAL A 101 8.38 3.84 4.79
CA VAL A 101 8.66 5.29 4.74
C VAL A 101 8.19 5.90 6.06
N ASN A 102 9.13 6.46 6.83
CA ASN A 102 8.85 7.11 8.10
C ASN A 102 8.77 8.62 7.88
N VAL A 103 7.59 9.18 8.10
CA VAL A 103 7.38 10.63 8.10
C VAL A 103 7.38 11.13 9.53
N ASN A 104 8.13 12.20 9.78
CA ASN A 104 8.24 12.88 11.07
C ASN A 104 8.02 14.38 10.82
N SER A 105 6.76 14.77 10.70
CA SER A 105 6.34 16.14 10.46
C SER A 105 5.16 16.47 11.38
N THR A 106 5.12 17.71 11.87
CA THR A 106 3.99 18.22 12.66
C THR A 106 2.85 18.74 11.81
N ALA A 107 3.07 18.82 10.50
CA ALA A 107 2.08 19.25 9.53
C ALA A 107 1.34 18.07 8.88
N VAL A 108 1.79 16.84 9.14
CA VAL A 108 1.14 15.62 8.66
C VAL A 108 0.27 15.06 9.76
N ASP A 109 -1.01 14.91 9.46
CA ASP A 109 -2.05 14.47 10.37
C ASP A 109 -2.72 13.17 9.91
N THR A 110 -3.42 12.53 10.85
CA THR A 110 -4.27 11.38 10.50
C THR A 110 -5.44 11.86 9.66
N GLY A 111 -5.48 11.48 8.38
CA GLY A 111 -6.53 11.89 7.45
C GLY A 111 -6.02 12.53 6.16
N ASP A 112 -4.73 12.87 6.14
CA ASP A 112 -4.08 13.42 4.95
C ASP A 112 -4.06 12.41 3.80
N SER A 113 -4.10 12.93 2.58
CA SER A 113 -4.14 12.10 1.37
C SER A 113 -2.73 11.84 0.84
N PHE A 114 -2.51 10.64 0.33
CA PHE A 114 -1.21 10.22 -0.21
C PHE A 114 -1.27 10.12 -1.72
N TYR A 115 -0.23 10.64 -2.36
CA TYR A 115 -0.07 10.69 -3.79
C TYR A 115 1.29 10.15 -4.20
N ILE A 116 1.31 9.51 -5.37
CA ILE A 116 2.55 9.15 -6.06
C ILE A 116 2.63 10.00 -7.31
N VAL A 117 3.64 10.85 -7.37
CA VAL A 117 3.94 11.70 -8.51
C VAL A 117 5.14 11.11 -9.23
N TRP A 118 5.03 10.78 -10.52
CA TRP A 118 6.16 10.27 -11.30
C TRP A 118 6.51 11.18 -12.47
N PHE A 119 7.78 11.15 -12.85
CA PHE A 119 8.32 11.99 -13.91
C PHE A 119 8.95 11.12 -14.99
N PRO A 120 8.25 10.88 -16.12
CA PRO A 120 8.69 9.93 -17.15
C PRO A 120 10.07 10.19 -17.74
N ASN A 121 10.51 11.45 -17.72
CA ASN A 121 11.76 11.89 -18.33
C ASN A 121 12.92 12.06 -17.34
N HIS A 122 12.65 11.95 -16.03
CA HIS A 122 13.66 12.18 -14.99
C HIS A 122 14.15 10.88 -14.40
N SER A 123 15.46 10.77 -14.16
CA SER A 123 16.01 9.67 -13.37
C SER A 123 15.79 9.92 -11.89
N SER A 124 15.83 8.86 -11.08
CA SER A 124 15.70 8.94 -9.61
C SER A 124 16.77 9.79 -8.90
N SER A 125 17.82 10.23 -9.61
CA SER A 125 18.85 11.15 -9.12
C SER A 125 18.53 12.63 -9.33
N VAL A 126 17.52 12.98 -10.13
CA VAL A 126 17.14 14.37 -10.38
C VAL A 126 16.51 14.98 -9.13
N ARG A 127 16.91 16.21 -8.80
CA ARG A 127 16.38 16.99 -7.67
C ARG A 127 15.93 18.39 -8.06
N ASN A 128 15.96 18.72 -9.35
CA ASN A 128 15.55 20.03 -9.85
C ASN A 128 14.52 19.82 -10.95
N LEU A 129 13.29 20.30 -10.71
CA LEU A 129 12.20 20.27 -11.68
C LEU A 129 12.13 21.59 -12.43
N SER A 130 11.87 21.51 -13.73
CA SER A 130 11.83 22.63 -14.66
C SER A 130 10.44 22.80 -15.27
N ALA A 131 10.11 24.03 -15.66
CA ALA A 131 8.87 24.30 -16.38
C ALA A 131 8.80 23.45 -17.65
N GLY A 132 7.64 22.86 -17.90
CA GLY A 132 7.41 21.96 -19.04
C GLY A 132 7.62 20.49 -18.74
N ASP A 133 8.19 20.12 -17.58
CA ASP A 133 8.40 18.71 -17.25
C ASP A 133 7.04 17.99 -17.16
N PRO A 134 6.88 16.87 -17.87
CA PRO A 134 5.68 16.06 -17.75
C PRO A 134 5.73 15.28 -16.44
N TYR A 135 4.58 15.18 -15.79
CA TYR A 135 4.40 14.31 -14.64
C TYR A 135 3.07 13.57 -14.72
N GLY A 136 3.04 12.40 -14.11
CA GLY A 136 1.80 11.73 -13.78
C GLY A 136 1.60 11.73 -12.27
N VAL A 137 0.35 11.60 -11.84
CA VAL A 137 -0.03 11.57 -10.44
C VAL A 137 -1.12 10.52 -10.24
N THR A 138 -1.06 9.81 -9.12
CA THR A 138 -2.10 8.87 -8.69
C THR A 138 -2.25 8.94 -7.17
N ARG A 139 -3.42 8.63 -6.64
CA ARG A 139 -3.68 8.53 -5.20
C ARG A 139 -4.37 7.23 -4.84
N ALA A 140 -4.25 6.84 -3.58
CA ALA A 140 -4.81 5.60 -3.06
C ALA A 140 -6.36 5.54 -3.12
N SER A 141 -7.05 6.69 -3.17
CA SER A 141 -8.52 6.78 -3.08
C SER A 141 -9.26 6.83 -4.43
N ASP A 142 -8.56 6.72 -5.56
CA ASP A 142 -9.16 6.82 -6.91
C ASP A 142 -10.04 5.64 -7.35
N GLY A 143 -10.37 4.67 -6.48
CA GLY A 143 -11.48 3.74 -6.74
C GLY A 143 -11.49 2.47 -5.90
N SER A 144 -12.53 1.65 -6.12
CA SER A 144 -12.62 0.24 -5.66
C SER A 144 -11.65 -0.70 -6.40
N ASN A 145 -10.88 -0.14 -7.32
CA ASN A 145 -9.81 -0.72 -8.09
C ASN A 145 -8.78 0.42 -8.22
N PRO A 146 -7.68 0.46 -7.43
CA PRO A 146 -6.78 1.61 -7.33
C PRO A 146 -5.95 1.87 -8.62
N TRP A 147 -6.36 1.30 -9.74
CA TRP A 147 -5.60 1.14 -10.99
C TRP A 147 -6.39 1.49 -12.24
N VAL A 148 -7.37 2.39 -12.14
CA VAL A 148 -7.88 3.08 -13.33
C VAL A 148 -7.42 4.52 -13.22
N ILE A 149 -6.25 4.76 -13.84
CA ILE A 149 -5.59 6.05 -14.00
C ILE A 149 -6.60 7.05 -14.61
N PRO A 150 -7.04 8.09 -13.89
CA PRO A 150 -7.53 9.29 -14.55
C PRO A 150 -6.33 9.93 -15.26
N ALA A 151 -6.52 10.33 -16.51
CA ALA A 151 -5.51 11.03 -17.30
C ALA A 151 -5.32 12.49 -16.82
N ASP A 152 -5.09 12.67 -15.52
CA ASP A 152 -4.96 13.98 -14.87
C ASP A 152 -3.49 14.40 -14.75
N GLY A 153 -2.57 13.67 -15.41
CA GLY A 153 -1.19 14.09 -15.58
C GLY A 153 -1.11 15.41 -16.36
N GLY A 154 -0.23 16.31 -15.88
CA GLY A 154 -0.05 17.66 -16.42
C GLY A 154 1.38 17.94 -16.89
N SER A 155 1.61 19.16 -17.35
CA SER A 155 2.95 19.71 -17.58
C SER A 155 3.17 20.83 -16.56
N LEU A 156 4.35 20.89 -15.93
CA LEU A 156 4.64 21.94 -14.94
C LEU A 156 4.55 23.32 -15.60
N VAL A 157 3.51 24.09 -15.28
CA VAL A 157 3.33 25.47 -15.75
C VAL A 157 3.82 26.42 -14.65
N GLY A 158 4.41 27.55 -15.02
CA GLY A 158 5.17 28.42 -14.11
C GLY A 158 4.44 29.10 -12.95
N SER A 159 3.23 28.67 -12.55
CA SER A 159 2.52 29.16 -11.37
C SER A 159 1.23 28.34 -11.07
N SER A 160 1.36 27.14 -10.51
CA SER A 160 0.28 26.22 -10.09
C SER A 160 -0.46 25.45 -11.20
N ALA A 161 -0.73 24.17 -10.93
CA ALA A 161 -1.47 23.25 -11.80
C ALA A 161 -2.89 23.04 -11.24
N PRO A 162 -3.95 22.83 -12.05
CA PRO A 162 -5.31 22.78 -11.52
C PRO A 162 -5.56 21.48 -10.74
N GLY A 163 -5.80 21.60 -9.42
CA GLY A 163 -6.11 20.49 -8.51
C GLY A 163 -7.40 19.72 -8.83
N GLY A 164 -7.29 18.39 -8.81
CA GLY A 164 -8.40 17.44 -8.83
C GLY A 164 -8.83 17.07 -7.40
N ARG A 165 -10.09 17.36 -7.05
CA ARG A 165 -10.65 17.15 -5.70
C ARG A 165 -11.09 15.71 -5.44
N ALA A 166 -10.75 15.11 -4.29
CA ALA A 166 -11.59 14.13 -3.55
C ALA A 166 -11.03 13.83 -2.14
N SER A 167 -11.92 13.53 -1.19
CA SER A 167 -11.60 13.21 0.22
C SER A 167 -11.97 11.76 0.59
N LEU A 168 -11.32 11.17 1.60
CA LEU A 168 -11.82 9.96 2.28
C LEU A 168 -11.55 9.94 3.80
N THR A 169 -12.56 9.49 4.55
CA THR A 169 -12.61 9.30 6.01
C THR A 169 -11.77 8.11 6.48
N VAL A 170 -10.94 8.32 7.51
CA VAL A 170 -10.18 7.27 8.21
C VAL A 170 -11.10 6.41 9.10
N ALA A 171 -10.93 5.09 9.05
CA ALA A 171 -11.58 4.18 9.98
C ALA A 171 -10.89 4.23 11.35
N GLY A 172 -11.64 4.67 12.37
CA GLY A 172 -11.24 4.56 13.76
C GLY A 172 -12.43 4.73 14.73
N GLY A 173 -12.88 3.60 15.29
CA GLY A 173 -13.35 3.49 16.68
C GLY A 173 -14.69 4.14 17.08
N ASP A 174 -15.69 3.26 17.30
CA ASP A 174 -16.81 3.33 18.26
C ASP A 174 -17.58 4.64 18.53
N GLY A 175 -18.90 4.60 18.26
CA GLY A 175 -19.85 5.50 18.93
C GLY A 175 -21.27 5.60 18.37
N GLY A 176 -22.12 4.58 18.56
CA GLY A 176 -23.51 4.82 18.98
C GLY A 176 -24.66 4.94 17.95
N SER A 177 -25.47 3.89 17.91
CA SER A 177 -26.96 3.85 17.95
C SER A 177 -27.83 4.28 16.75
N GLY A 178 -28.82 3.43 16.47
CA GLY A 178 -30.04 3.69 15.67
C GLY A 178 -30.18 2.65 14.55
N GLY A 179 -30.92 1.55 14.68
CA GLY A 179 -32.32 1.47 15.10
C GLY A 179 -33.22 1.47 13.85
N GLY A 180 -33.52 0.30 13.27
CA GLY A 180 -34.36 0.18 12.08
C GLY A 180 -34.74 -1.25 11.73
N ASN A 181 -35.92 -1.66 12.20
CA ASN A 181 -36.58 -2.95 12.04
C ASN A 181 -37.11 -3.14 10.59
N GLY A 182 -37.04 -4.36 10.04
CA GLY A 182 -37.58 -4.68 8.71
C GLY A 182 -37.65 -6.18 8.45
N SER A 183 -38.84 -6.73 8.67
CA SER A 183 -39.23 -8.15 8.59
C SER A 183 -39.35 -8.72 7.17
N GLY A 184 -39.14 -10.03 7.05
CA GLY A 184 -39.64 -10.90 5.98
C GLY A 184 -38.58 -11.96 5.63
N GLY A 185 -38.70 -13.26 5.95
CA GLY A 185 -39.87 -14.11 5.91
C GLY A 185 -39.85 -14.91 4.60
N GLY A 186 -39.20 -16.09 4.59
CA GLY A 186 -39.15 -16.95 3.40
C GLY A 186 -38.32 -18.21 3.62
N ASN A 187 -38.97 -19.25 4.14
CA ASN A 187 -38.44 -20.61 4.30
C ASN A 187 -38.54 -21.36 2.96
N GLY A 188 -37.47 -22.05 2.55
CA GLY A 188 -37.44 -22.87 1.33
C GLY A 188 -36.25 -23.83 1.35
N GLY A 189 -36.48 -25.02 1.90
CA GLY A 189 -35.50 -26.11 1.89
C GLY A 189 -35.25 -26.66 0.48
N GLY A 190 -33.99 -26.99 0.21
CA GLY A 190 -33.57 -27.66 -1.02
C GLY A 190 -32.16 -28.22 -0.82
N SER A 191 -32.09 -29.52 -0.55
CA SER A 191 -30.88 -30.33 -0.52
C SER A 191 -30.12 -30.23 -1.84
N GLY A 192 -28.83 -29.87 -1.78
CA GLY A 192 -27.90 -29.94 -2.90
C GLY A 192 -26.47 -29.97 -2.38
N GLY A 193 -25.70 -31.00 -2.73
CA GLY A 193 -24.30 -31.14 -2.34
C GLY A 193 -23.50 -29.91 -2.74
N GLY A 194 -22.91 -29.25 -1.74
CA GLY A 194 -22.16 -28.02 -1.90
C GLY A 194 -20.84 -28.26 -2.63
N GLY A 195 -20.84 -28.11 -3.94
CA GLY A 195 -19.69 -27.53 -4.62
C GLY A 195 -19.63 -26.07 -4.19
N THR A 196 -18.83 -25.75 -3.17
CA THR A 196 -18.54 -24.37 -2.82
C THR A 196 -17.80 -23.76 -4.00
N THR A 197 -18.48 -22.96 -4.80
CA THR A 197 -17.83 -22.01 -5.70
C THR A 197 -16.92 -21.16 -4.82
N PHE A 198 -15.62 -21.41 -4.92
CA PHE A 198 -14.61 -20.56 -4.35
C PHE A 198 -14.72 -19.23 -5.07
N SER A 199 -14.98 -18.16 -4.32
CA SER A 199 -14.96 -16.81 -4.87
C SER A 199 -13.58 -16.27 -4.54
N LEU A 200 -12.87 -15.73 -5.54
CA LEU A 200 -11.62 -15.03 -5.30
C LEU A 200 -11.85 -13.73 -4.50
N ASP A 201 -13.08 -13.21 -4.48
CA ASP A 201 -13.43 -12.02 -3.71
C ASP A 201 -13.32 -12.31 -2.22
N GLY A 202 -12.27 -11.77 -1.61
CA GLY A 202 -11.96 -11.93 -0.19
C GLY A 202 -11.02 -13.10 0.12
N LEU A 203 -10.50 -13.82 -0.88
CA LEU A 203 -9.42 -14.78 -0.66
C LEU A 203 -8.26 -14.05 0.04
N LEU A 204 -7.86 -14.50 1.24
CA LEU A 204 -6.80 -13.87 2.05
C LEU A 204 -7.04 -12.38 2.39
N SER A 205 -8.31 -11.93 2.32
CA SER A 205 -8.70 -10.52 2.35
C SER A 205 -7.99 -9.67 1.30
N GLY A 206 -7.61 -10.29 0.17
CA GLY A 206 -6.85 -9.64 -0.89
C GLY A 206 -7.75 -8.86 -1.86
N ILE A 207 -7.32 -7.66 -2.20
CA ILE A 207 -7.94 -6.82 -3.23
C ILE A 207 -7.38 -7.19 -4.61
N ASP A 208 -8.23 -7.16 -5.63
CA ASP A 208 -7.79 -7.29 -7.02
C ASP A 208 -6.97 -6.05 -7.39
N VAL A 209 -5.76 -6.26 -7.92
CA VAL A 209 -4.85 -5.19 -8.36
C VAL A 209 -4.60 -5.20 -9.86
N GLY A 210 -5.41 -5.93 -10.63
CA GLY A 210 -5.34 -6.01 -12.09
C GLY A 210 -4.40 -7.11 -12.60
N GLY A 211 -4.63 -7.55 -13.84
CA GLY A 211 -3.81 -8.58 -14.52
C GLY A 211 -3.81 -9.96 -13.85
N GLY A 212 -4.83 -10.27 -13.04
CA GLY A 212 -4.91 -11.52 -12.27
C GLY A 212 -4.09 -11.52 -10.99
N ALA A 213 -3.39 -10.42 -10.67
CA ALA A 213 -2.72 -10.24 -9.39
C ALA A 213 -3.72 -9.81 -8.30
N ARG A 214 -3.45 -10.22 -7.07
CA ARG A 214 -4.13 -9.75 -5.87
C ARG A 214 -3.10 -9.30 -4.83
N PHE A 215 -3.49 -8.34 -4.00
CA PHE A 215 -2.68 -7.84 -2.89
C PHE A 215 -3.43 -8.01 -1.58
N SER A 216 -2.81 -8.68 -0.62
CA SER A 216 -3.26 -8.74 0.77
C SER A 216 -2.35 -7.86 1.63
N SER A 217 -2.94 -7.02 2.49
CA SER A 217 -2.19 -6.10 3.35
C SER A 217 -1.23 -6.80 4.31
N TRP A 218 -1.53 -8.05 4.69
CA TRP A 218 -0.71 -8.82 5.60
C TRP A 218 0.14 -9.88 4.89
N PHE A 219 -0.34 -10.44 3.77
CA PHE A 219 0.36 -11.52 3.07
C PHE A 219 1.23 -11.05 1.90
N GLY A 220 0.90 -9.94 1.25
CA GLY A 220 1.63 -9.42 0.09
C GLY A 220 0.96 -9.77 -1.25
N PHE A 221 1.76 -9.75 -2.32
CA PHE A 221 1.30 -10.00 -3.69
C PHE A 221 1.24 -11.50 -4.02
N TYR A 222 0.12 -11.90 -4.61
CA TYR A 222 -0.06 -13.26 -5.11
C TYR A 222 -0.97 -13.29 -6.34
N PHE A 223 -0.84 -14.37 -7.11
CA PHE A 223 -1.52 -14.58 -8.38
C PHE A 223 -2.29 -15.91 -8.30
N PRO A 224 -3.61 -15.88 -8.04
CA PRO A 224 -4.44 -17.08 -8.20
C PRO A 224 -4.45 -17.53 -9.66
N ILE A 225 -4.28 -18.83 -9.92
CA ILE A 225 -4.38 -19.37 -11.30
C ILE A 225 -5.82 -19.26 -11.82
N SER A 226 -6.80 -19.53 -10.97
CA SER A 226 -8.21 -19.40 -11.30
C SER A 226 -9.09 -19.38 -10.06
N ASP A 227 -10.36 -19.02 -10.24
CA ASP A 227 -11.40 -19.02 -9.21
C ASP A 227 -11.80 -20.43 -8.74
N THR A 228 -11.34 -21.48 -9.42
CA THR A 228 -11.70 -22.87 -9.09
C THR A 228 -10.52 -23.69 -8.60
N GLU A 229 -9.30 -23.26 -8.92
CA GLU A 229 -8.06 -23.90 -8.49
C GLU A 229 -7.43 -23.12 -7.34
N ARG A 230 -7.08 -23.81 -6.25
CA ARG A 230 -6.49 -23.15 -5.07
C ARG A 230 -4.97 -22.90 -5.19
N TRP A 231 -4.42 -23.04 -6.38
CA TRP A 231 -3.03 -22.71 -6.67
C TRP A 231 -2.87 -21.20 -6.79
N ASN A 232 -1.89 -20.68 -6.07
CA ASN A 232 -1.51 -19.28 -6.07
C ASN A 232 0.01 -19.20 -6.22
N PHE A 233 0.48 -18.29 -7.06
CA PHE A 233 1.89 -17.91 -7.09
C PHE A 233 2.08 -16.68 -6.20
N HIS A 234 2.82 -16.82 -5.10
CA HIS A 234 3.17 -15.72 -4.22
C HIS A 234 4.52 -15.12 -4.62
N ASN A 235 4.68 -13.80 -4.63
CA ASN A 235 5.91 -13.17 -5.11
C ASN A 235 7.16 -13.65 -4.35
N ASP A 236 7.05 -13.82 -3.04
CA ASP A 236 8.17 -14.17 -2.17
C ASP A 236 8.24 -15.67 -1.82
N LEU A 237 7.11 -16.38 -1.97
CA LEU A 237 6.98 -17.78 -1.56
C LEU A 237 6.81 -18.72 -2.75
N GLY A 238 6.60 -18.23 -3.97
CA GLY A 238 6.42 -19.06 -5.16
C GLY A 238 5.08 -19.79 -5.16
N TRP A 239 5.06 -20.99 -5.75
CA TRP A 239 3.83 -21.76 -5.90
C TRP A 239 3.36 -22.38 -4.59
N ILE A 240 2.17 -21.97 -4.16
CA ILE A 240 1.48 -22.49 -2.99
C ILE A 240 0.07 -22.97 -3.35
N TYR A 241 -0.40 -24.00 -2.67
CA TYR A 241 -1.77 -24.50 -2.82
C TYR A 241 -2.54 -24.33 -1.52
N LEU A 242 -3.60 -23.51 -1.54
CA LEU A 242 -4.40 -23.22 -0.35
C LEU A 242 -5.34 -24.38 -0.02
N ILE A 243 -5.40 -24.76 1.26
CA ILE A 243 -6.21 -25.92 1.72
C ILE A 243 -7.34 -25.46 2.62
N GLY A 244 -7.14 -24.35 3.32
CA GLY A 244 -8.18 -23.61 3.99
C GLY A 244 -7.70 -22.20 4.25
N ASP A 245 -8.59 -21.25 4.06
CA ASP A 245 -8.41 -19.85 4.42
C ASP A 245 -9.70 -19.34 5.06
N ASP A 246 -9.58 -18.40 5.98
CA ASP A 246 -10.70 -17.67 6.58
C ASP A 246 -10.61 -16.15 6.29
N GLY A 247 -9.78 -15.77 5.32
CA GLY A 247 -9.42 -14.38 5.02
C GLY A 247 -8.35 -13.78 5.93
N THR A 248 -8.12 -14.36 7.11
CA THR A 248 -7.16 -13.88 8.12
C THR A 248 -6.08 -14.90 8.47
N SER A 249 -6.22 -16.14 8.05
CA SER A 249 -5.23 -17.19 8.22
C SER A 249 -5.38 -18.22 7.11
N MET A 250 -4.33 -19.00 6.88
CA MET A 250 -4.38 -20.06 5.88
C MET A 250 -3.47 -21.23 6.22
N TRP A 251 -3.91 -22.42 5.82
CA TRP A 251 -3.03 -23.55 5.54
C TRP A 251 -2.72 -23.61 4.05
N TYR A 252 -1.45 -23.76 3.71
CA TYR A 252 -1.01 -23.91 2.33
C TYR A 252 0.02 -25.03 2.19
N TRP A 253 -0.01 -25.73 1.07
CA TRP A 253 1.06 -26.62 0.65
C TRP A 253 2.10 -25.81 -0.13
N ASP A 254 3.36 -25.91 0.28
CA ASP A 254 4.48 -25.27 -0.40
C ASP A 254 5.20 -26.29 -1.29
N ILE A 255 5.19 -26.05 -2.61
CA ILE A 255 5.73 -27.02 -3.57
C ILE A 255 7.23 -27.26 -3.35
N GLU A 256 7.95 -26.21 -2.97
CA GLU A 256 9.41 -26.22 -2.89
C GLU A 256 9.92 -27.01 -1.69
N THR A 257 9.15 -27.01 -0.59
CA THR A 257 9.50 -27.76 0.62
C THR A 257 8.77 -29.09 0.73
N GLY A 258 7.71 -29.30 -0.07
CA GLY A 258 6.89 -30.51 -0.07
C GLY A 258 6.20 -30.74 1.28
N ASP A 259 5.69 -29.68 1.90
CA ASP A 259 5.07 -29.73 3.23
C ASP A 259 3.90 -28.74 3.34
N PHE A 260 3.07 -28.93 4.36
CA PHE A 260 2.03 -27.99 4.74
C PHE A 260 2.56 -26.95 5.72
N TRP A 261 2.13 -25.72 5.50
CA TRP A 261 2.49 -24.55 6.26
C TRP A 261 1.25 -23.80 6.69
N TRP A 262 1.30 -23.16 7.85
CA TRP A 262 0.25 -22.29 8.36
C TRP A 262 0.80 -20.88 8.60
N THR A 263 -0.01 -19.87 8.31
CA THR A 263 0.26 -18.49 8.68
C THR A 263 -1.06 -17.70 8.75
N GLY A 264 -1.00 -16.43 9.14
CA GLY A 264 -2.15 -15.55 9.17
C GLY A 264 -1.81 -14.10 9.50
N ASP A 265 -2.80 -13.24 9.35
CA ASP A 265 -2.84 -11.86 9.79
C ASP A 265 -2.49 -11.77 11.29
N GLY A 266 -1.48 -10.97 11.61
CA GLY A 266 -0.86 -10.90 12.94
C GLY A 266 0.20 -11.96 13.25
N THR A 267 0.41 -12.94 12.38
CA THR A 267 1.52 -13.92 12.53
C THR A 267 2.52 -13.87 11.38
N TYR A 268 2.09 -13.63 10.13
CA TYR A 268 3.00 -13.42 9.01
C TYR A 268 3.95 -12.24 9.31
N PRO A 269 5.26 -12.34 9.03
CA PRO A 269 5.95 -13.36 8.22
C PRO A 269 6.40 -14.62 8.99
N PHE A 270 5.89 -14.89 10.19
CA PHE A 270 6.03 -16.21 10.82
C PHE A 270 5.09 -17.23 10.18
N THR A 271 5.63 -18.41 9.91
CA THR A 271 4.92 -19.54 9.31
C THR A 271 5.24 -20.83 10.07
N PHE A 272 4.23 -21.65 10.35
CA PHE A 272 4.38 -22.92 11.05
C PHE A 272 4.44 -24.05 10.03
N ARG A 273 5.51 -24.83 10.04
CA ARG A 273 5.69 -25.99 9.15
C ARG A 273 5.24 -27.27 9.85
N SER A 274 4.33 -28.01 9.22
CA SER A 274 3.67 -29.17 9.83
C SER A 274 4.60 -30.38 9.99
N GLY A 275 5.45 -30.68 9.00
CA GLY A 275 6.24 -31.92 8.98
C GLY A 275 7.27 -32.03 10.10
N ASN A 276 7.73 -30.90 10.65
CA ASN A 276 8.65 -30.86 11.80
C ASN A 276 8.10 -30.08 13.00
N GLY A 277 6.83 -29.65 12.96
CA GLY A 277 6.18 -28.93 14.05
C GLY A 277 6.92 -27.66 14.49
N THR A 278 7.54 -26.94 13.55
CA THR A 278 8.45 -25.83 13.85
C THR A 278 7.98 -24.53 13.20
N TRP A 279 8.16 -23.43 13.93
CA TRP A 279 7.95 -22.08 13.39
C TRP A 279 9.18 -21.59 12.65
N TYR A 280 8.92 -20.85 11.59
CA TYR A 280 9.89 -20.20 10.74
C TYR A 280 9.52 -18.74 10.59
N PHE A 281 10.51 -17.87 10.49
CA PHE A 281 10.32 -16.48 10.09
C PHE A 281 10.86 -16.31 8.69
N PHE A 282 10.02 -15.89 7.73
CA PHE A 282 10.48 -15.58 6.39
C PHE A 282 11.34 -14.31 6.42
N LEU A 283 12.59 -14.42 5.97
CA LEU A 283 13.54 -13.30 5.99
C LEU A 283 13.49 -12.52 4.68
N THR A 284 13.71 -13.22 3.57
CA THR A 284 13.81 -12.59 2.25
C THR A 284 13.86 -13.66 1.15
N ARG A 285 13.60 -13.20 -0.08
CA ARG A 285 13.94 -13.91 -1.31
C ARG A 285 15.13 -13.21 -1.97
N THR A 286 16.12 -13.99 -2.41
CA THR A 286 17.24 -13.45 -3.21
C THR A 286 16.92 -13.46 -4.71
N GLU A 287 17.72 -12.74 -5.50
CA GLU A 287 17.54 -12.63 -6.96
C GLU A 287 17.61 -13.99 -7.67
N ASP A 288 18.39 -14.92 -7.12
CA ASP A 288 18.52 -16.30 -7.61
C ASP A 288 17.32 -17.21 -7.26
N GLY A 289 16.26 -16.65 -6.67
CA GLY A 289 15.05 -17.38 -6.27
C GLY A 289 15.13 -18.07 -4.92
N SER A 290 16.29 -18.09 -4.24
CA SER A 290 16.43 -18.76 -2.94
C SER A 290 15.62 -18.06 -1.86
N ARG A 291 14.85 -18.82 -1.08
CA ARG A 291 14.02 -18.31 0.01
C ARG A 291 14.68 -18.59 1.35
N TRP A 292 15.00 -17.54 2.10
CA TRP A 292 15.66 -17.64 3.40
C TRP A 292 14.66 -17.55 4.55
N PHE A 293 14.79 -18.48 5.50
CA PHE A 293 13.96 -18.54 6.70
C PHE A 293 14.83 -18.67 7.95
N SER A 294 14.40 -18.07 9.06
CA SER A 294 14.97 -18.31 10.38
C SER A 294 14.16 -19.38 11.11
N ASN A 295 14.80 -20.50 11.45
CA ASN A 295 14.20 -21.63 12.16
C ASN A 295 14.13 -21.32 13.66
N GLN A 296 12.92 -21.19 14.20
CA GLN A 296 12.72 -20.74 15.58
C GLN A 296 13.03 -21.82 16.63
N SER A 297 13.21 -23.08 16.23
CA SER A 297 13.63 -24.15 17.14
C SER A 297 15.15 -24.18 17.36
N THR A 298 15.93 -23.76 16.35
CA THR A 298 17.40 -23.81 16.39
C THR A 298 18.06 -22.45 16.45
N GLY A 299 17.35 -21.38 16.06
CA GLY A 299 17.89 -20.02 15.92
C GLY A 299 18.71 -19.81 14.64
N ASN A 300 18.86 -20.82 13.79
CA ASN A 300 19.65 -20.74 12.56
C ASN A 300 18.81 -20.24 11.38
N SER A 301 19.45 -19.56 10.43
CA SER A 301 18.87 -19.26 9.12
C SER A 301 19.19 -20.37 8.12
N GLU A 302 18.20 -20.78 7.33
CA GLU A 302 18.33 -21.82 6.31
C GLU A 302 17.56 -21.45 5.04
N VAL A 303 18.05 -21.95 3.89
CA VAL A 303 17.36 -21.82 2.61
C VAL A 303 16.34 -22.94 2.51
N LEU A 304 15.07 -22.59 2.34
CA LEU A 304 13.99 -23.54 2.16
C LEU A 304 13.33 -23.28 0.81
N GLY A 305 13.76 -24.03 -0.21
CA GLY A 305 13.22 -23.92 -1.55
C GLY A 305 13.87 -22.82 -2.40
N ASN A 306 13.64 -22.91 -3.70
CA ASN A 306 14.09 -21.92 -4.66
C ASN A 306 12.97 -21.72 -5.68
N ILE A 307 12.46 -20.49 -5.82
CA ILE A 307 11.38 -20.21 -6.77
C ILE A 307 11.92 -20.41 -8.18
N LEU A 308 11.50 -21.51 -8.82
CA LEU A 308 11.78 -21.76 -10.23
C LEU A 308 11.16 -20.63 -11.07
N GLN A 309 12.01 -19.83 -11.73
CA GLN A 309 11.62 -18.84 -12.73
C GLN A 309 11.26 -19.52 -14.06
#